data_AF-A0A3A0FBT4-F1
#
_entry.id   AF-A0A3A0FBT4-F1
#
_cell.length_a   1.000
_cell.length_b   1.000
_cell.length_c   1.000
_cell.angle_alpha   90.00
_cell.angle_beta   90.00
_cell.angle_gamma   90.00
#
_symmetry.space_group_name_H-M   'P 1'
#
loop_
_entity.id
_entity.type
_entity.pdbx_description
1 polymer ?
#
loop_
_entity_poly.entity_id
_entity_poly.type
_entity_poly.pdbx_seq_one_letter_code
_entity_poly.pdbx_strand_id
1 'polypeptide(L)' 'YAAAIAARLAHGDALAAAVRGAHRWIARAIASAPGLGHGHGPINHWAEWE' A
#
# COMPACT_ATOMS: atom_id res chain seq x y z
N TYR A 1 5.37 1.64 -0.52
CA TYR A 1 5.32 0.75 -1.69
C TYR A 1 6.23 -0.47 -1.55
N ALA A 2 7.56 -0.32 -1.47
CA ALA A 2 8.49 -1.45 -1.32
C ALA A 2 8.16 -2.38 -0.14
N ALA A 3 7.80 -1.82 1.02
CA ALA A 3 7.38 -2.61 2.20
C ALA A 3 6.15 -3.50 1.93
N ALA A 4 5.18 -3.03 1.14
CA ALA A 4 4.00 -3.81 0.77
C ALA A 4 4.37 -4.95 -0.19
N ILE A 5 5.34 -4.75 -1.09
CA ILE A 5 5.87 -5.82 -1.94
C ILE A 5 6.58 -6.87 -1.08
N ALA A 6 7.46 -6.43 -0.18
CA ALA A 6 8.20 -7.32 0.71
C ALA A 6 7.26 -8.17 1.59
N ALA A 7 6.21 -7.56 2.17
CA ALA A 7 5.22 -8.27 2.96
C ALA A 7 4.47 -9.34 2.15
N ARG A 8 4.10 -9.04 0.90
CA ARG A 8 3.42 -10.00 0.01
C ARG A 8 4.33 -11.14 -0.44
N LEU A 9 5.59 -10.85 -0.72
CA LEU A 9 6.60 -11.89 -0.98
C LEU A 9 6.78 -12.80 0.24
N ALA A 10 6.88 -12.23 1.43
CA ALA A 10 6.95 -13.00 2.68
C ALA A 10 5.68 -13.83 2.93
N HIS A 11 4.53 -13.38 2.43
CA HIS A 11 3.27 -14.13 2.45
C HIS A 11 3.21 -15.27 1.43
N GLY A 12 4.15 -15.34 0.48
CA GLY A 12 4.23 -16.41 -0.53
C GLY A 12 3.70 -16.04 -1.92
N ASP A 13 3.35 -14.77 -2.16
CA ASP A 13 2.95 -14.33 -3.49
C ASP A 13 4.12 -14.48 -4.50
N ALA A 14 3.82 -14.95 -5.71
CA ALA A 14 4.77 -14.84 -6.82
C ALA A 14 5.09 -13.35 -7.10
N LEU A 15 6.32 -13.04 -7.52
CA LEU A 15 6.82 -11.66 -7.66
C LEU A 15 5.86 -10.73 -8.41
N ALA A 16 5.34 -11.15 -9.57
CA ALA A 16 4.43 -10.34 -10.36
C ALA A 16 3.08 -10.09 -9.64
N ALA A 17 2.59 -11.06 -8.86
CA ALA A 17 1.39 -10.91 -8.05
C ALA A 17 1.64 -9.96 -6.85
N ALA A 18 2.78 -10.10 -6.18
CA ALA A 18 3.19 -9.23 -5.08
C ALA A 18 3.27 -7.76 -5.52
N VAL A 19 3.91 -7.48 -6.65
CA VAL A 19 3.99 -6.12 -7.21
C VAL A 19 2.61 -5.58 -7.57
N ARG A 20 1.80 -6.34 -8.31
CA ARG A 20 0.43 -5.91 -8.69
C ARG A 20 -0.43 -5.60 -7.47
N GLY A 21 -0.39 -6.46 -6.46
CA GLY A 21 -1.17 -6.28 -5.25
C GLY A 21 -0.69 -5.11 -4.39
N ALA A 22 0.62 -4.93 -4.25
CA ALA A 22 1.18 -3.74 -3.58
C ALA A 22 0.81 -2.44 -4.31
N HIS A 23 0.71 -2.47 -5.65
CA HIS A 23 0.33 -1.31 -6.45
C HIS A 23 -1.15 -0.95 -6.25
N ARG A 24 -2.05 -1.94 -6.22
CA ARG A 24 -3.46 -1.70 -5.88
C ARG A 24 -3.63 -1.14 -4.48
N TRP A 25 -2.93 -1.72 -3.51
CA TRP A 25 -2.99 -1.26 -2.12
C TRP A 25 -2.48 0.18 -1.96
N ILE A 26 -1.32 0.53 -2.55
CA ILE A 26 -0.78 1.90 -2.40
C ILE A 26 -1.69 2.95 -3.03
N ALA A 27 -2.36 2.63 -4.15
CA ALA A 27 -3.33 3.54 -4.76
C ALA A 27 -4.51 3.83 -3.82
N ARG A 28 -5.04 2.81 -3.12
CA ARG A 28 -6.09 2.99 -2.11
C ARG A 28 -5.59 3.77 -0.89
N ALA A 29 -4.40 3.44 -0.39
CA ALA A 29 -3.78 4.13 0.73
C ALA A 29 -3.60 5.62 0.49
N ILE A 30 -3.23 6.00 -0.74
CA ILE A 30 -3.15 7.40 -1.18
C ILE A 30 -4.55 8.02 -1.27
N ALA A 31 -5.51 7.34 -1.92
CA ALA A 31 -6.86 7.86 -2.11
C ALA A 31 -7.59 8.11 -0.79
N SER A 32 -7.35 7.29 0.23
CA SER A 32 -7.97 7.42 1.55
C SER A 32 -7.08 8.13 2.58
N ALA A 33 -6.14 8.99 2.15
CA ALA A 33 -5.22 9.65 3.07
C ALA A 33 -5.96 10.41 4.20
N PRO A 34 -5.49 10.33 5.47
CA PRO A 34 -6.21 10.84 6.63
C PRO A 34 -6.18 12.37 6.78
N GLY A 35 -5.50 13.10 5.91
CA GLY A 35 -5.44 14.56 5.96
C GLY A 35 -4.72 15.13 7.20
N LEU A 36 -3.73 14.43 7.74
CA LEU A 36 -2.99 14.87 8.93
C LEU A 36 -1.96 15.96 8.60
N GLY A 37 -2.02 17.07 9.34
CA GLY A 37 -1.10 18.21 9.21
C GLY A 37 -1.56 19.28 8.22
N HIS A 38 -0.78 20.36 8.09
CA HIS A 38 -1.09 21.52 7.22
C HIS A 38 -0.31 21.53 5.89
N GLY A 39 0.31 20.39 5.53
CA GLY A 39 1.15 20.24 4.33
C GLY A 39 0.91 18.92 3.62
N HIS A 40 1.97 18.30 3.07
CA HIS A 40 1.87 16.97 2.47
C HIS A 40 1.74 15.89 3.55
N GLY A 41 0.50 15.50 3.83
CA GLY A 41 0.17 14.47 4.82
C GLY A 41 0.56 13.05 4.38
N PRO A 42 0.65 12.10 5.32
CA PRO A 42 0.92 10.71 5.02
C PRO A 42 -0.25 10.03 4.29
N ILE A 43 0.02 8.84 3.75
CA ILE A 43 -1.02 7.93 3.25
C ILE A 43 -1.74 7.21 4.40
N ASN A 44 -2.87 6.57 4.11
CA ASN A 44 -3.52 5.66 5.06
C ASN A 44 -2.95 4.24 4.98
N HIS A 45 -2.15 3.85 5.96
CA HIS A 45 -1.59 2.49 6.06
C HIS A 45 -2.62 1.41 6.41
N TRP A 46 -3.82 1.79 6.87
CA TRP A 46 -4.93 0.88 7.17
C TRP A 46 -5.95 0.78 6.03
N ALA A 47 -5.62 1.26 4.84
CA ALA A 47 -6.45 1.06 3.67
C ALA A 47 -6.67 -0.44 3.41
N GLU A 48 -7.87 -0.78 2.97
CA GLU A 48 -8.33 -2.16 2.80
C GLU A 48 -7.44 -2.97 1.82
N TRP A 49 -7.30 -4.25 2.13
CA TRP A 49 -6.42 -5.21 1.45
C TRP A 49 -7.19 -6.11 0.48
N GLU A 50 -8.00 -5.55 -0.43
CA GLU A 50 -8.67 -6.33 -1.50
C GLU A 50 -7.95 -6.31 -2.86
#